data_AF-A0A137R0W4-F1
#
_entry.id   AF-A0A137R0W4-F1
#
_cell.length_a   1.000
_cell.length_b   1.000
_cell.length_c   1.000
_cell.angle_alpha   90.00
_cell.angle_beta   90.00
_cell.angle_gamma   90.00
#
_symmetry.space_group_name_H-M   'P 1'
#
loop_
_entity.id
_entity.type
_entity.pdbx_description
1 polymer ?
#
loop_
_entity_poly.entity_id
_entity_poly.type
_entity_poly.pdbx_seq_one_letter_code
_entity_poly.pdbx_strand_id
1 'polypeptide(L)'
;RPVIFLEAPGFDSEREQLEITKKLENWLHKASTKKLQIFGILYLHRITDVKLSSPPIRHLTLLRTLCEKSIGGFPNRVVLVTTMWANMKDAGTGERREQELQKHWSTFPQGSAVSGLMRFQNSSESAAEIVRALIRNSN
;
A
#
# COMPACT_ATOMS: atom_id res chain seq x y z
N ARG A 1 7.50 20.15 -4.82
CA ARG A 1 6.11 19.87 -5.28
C ARG A 1 5.29 19.49 -4.05
N PRO A 2 4.04 19.98 -3.89
CA PRO A 2 3.18 19.51 -2.80
C PRO A 2 2.89 18.02 -2.97
N VAL A 3 2.89 17.28 -1.86
CA VAL A 3 2.52 15.86 -1.79
C VAL A 3 1.21 15.77 -1.02
N ILE A 4 0.26 15.01 -1.54
CA ILE A 4 -1.04 14.77 -0.90
C ILE A 4 -1.10 13.28 -0.55
N PHE A 5 -1.32 12.97 0.72
CA PHE A 5 -1.59 11.60 1.17
C PHE A 5 -3.09 11.40 1.25
N LEU A 6 -3.57 10.35 0.58
CA LEU A 6 -4.91 9.84 0.74
C LEU A 6 -4.85 8.59 1.62
N GLU A 7 -5.42 8.66 2.80
CA GLU A 7 -5.60 7.49 3.65
C GLU A 7 -6.94 6.83 3.33
N ALA A 8 -6.90 5.51 3.09
CA ALA A 8 -8.08 4.69 2.96
C ALA A 8 -8.19 3.81 4.22
N PRO A 9 -9.31 3.85 4.96
CA PRO A 9 -9.50 2.95 6.08
C PRO A 9 -9.45 1.48 5.61
N GLY A 10 -9.00 0.59 6.50
CA GLY A 10 -9.16 -0.86 6.30
C GLY A 10 -10.62 -1.29 6.45
N PHE A 11 -10.91 -2.56 6.12
CA PHE A 11 -12.21 -3.16 6.37
C PHE A 11 -12.05 -4.57 6.93
N ASP A 12 -12.90 -4.91 7.90
CA ASP A 12 -12.97 -6.23 8.51
C ASP A 12 -14.26 -6.98 8.12
N SER A 13 -15.24 -6.28 7.51
CA SER A 13 -16.50 -6.85 7.01
C SER A 13 -16.78 -6.53 5.54
N GLU A 14 -17.61 -7.34 4.87
CA GLU A 14 -18.04 -7.08 3.48
C GLU A 14 -18.81 -5.76 3.34
N ARG A 15 -19.56 -5.39 4.39
CA ARG A 15 -20.29 -4.11 4.41
C ARG A 15 -19.34 -2.93 4.39
N GLU A 16 -18.32 -2.95 5.26
CA GLU A 16 -17.27 -1.92 5.27
C GLU A 16 -16.51 -1.89 3.94
N GLN A 17 -16.20 -3.06 3.38
CA GLN A 17 -15.57 -3.14 2.06
C GLN A 17 -16.39 -2.38 1.01
N LEU A 18 -17.70 -2.61 0.95
CA LEU A 18 -18.57 -1.95 -0.03
C LEU A 18 -18.64 -0.43 0.20
N GLU A 19 -18.73 0.01 1.45
CA GLU A 19 -18.77 1.43 1.80
C GLU A 19 -17.47 2.15 1.43
N ILE A 20 -16.31 1.55 1.71
CA ILE A 20 -14.99 2.09 1.38
C ILE A 20 -14.77 2.10 -0.13
N THR A 21 -15.20 1.04 -0.82
CA THR A 21 -15.18 0.95 -2.29
C THR A 21 -15.90 2.13 -2.92
N LYS A 22 -17.15 2.40 -2.50
CA LYS A 22 -17.95 3.52 -3.02
C LYS A 22 -17.31 4.88 -2.73
N LYS A 23 -16.71 5.06 -1.55
CA LYS A 23 -16.00 6.30 -1.20
C LYS A 23 -14.78 6.51 -2.09
N LEU A 24 -13.99 5.46 -2.32
CA LEU A 24 -12.81 5.49 -3.19
C LEU A 24 -13.21 5.74 -4.65
N GLU A 25 -14.23 5.07 -5.18
CA GLU A 25 -14.76 5.31 -6.54
C GLU A 25 -15.16 6.77 -6.74
N ASN A 26 -15.94 7.33 -5.81
CA ASN A 26 -16.39 8.72 -5.87
C ASN A 26 -15.21 9.71 -5.80
N TRP A 27 -14.20 9.41 -4.97
CA TRP A 27 -13.01 10.25 -4.89
C TRP A 27 -12.17 10.16 -6.16
N LEU A 28 -11.92 8.95 -6.68
CA LEU A 28 -11.15 8.72 -7.91
C LEU A 28 -11.80 9.38 -9.12
N HIS A 29 -13.13 9.33 -9.23
CA HIS A 29 -13.87 10.01 -10.29
C HIS A 29 -13.66 11.53 -10.23
N LYS A 30 -13.75 12.13 -9.04
CA LYS A 30 -13.45 13.57 -8.83
C LYS A 30 -11.98 13.92 -9.07
N ALA A 31 -11.05 13.00 -8.79
CA ALA A 31 -9.63 13.19 -9.05
C ALA A 31 -9.34 13.17 -10.56
N SER A 32 -9.99 12.26 -11.29
CA SER A 32 -9.92 12.12 -12.75
C SER A 32 -10.35 13.40 -13.46
N THR A 33 -11.49 14.00 -13.07
CA THR A 33 -11.97 15.27 -13.65
C THR A 33 -11.01 16.44 -13.42
N LYS A 34 -10.19 16.39 -12.38
CA LYS A 34 -9.16 17.37 -12.07
C LYS A 34 -7.77 17.03 -12.64
N LYS A 35 -7.66 15.97 -13.45
CA LYS A 35 -6.38 15.45 -14.00
C LYS A 35 -5.33 15.16 -12.93
N LEU A 36 -5.76 14.78 -11.72
CA LEU A 36 -4.83 14.37 -10.66
C LEU A 36 -4.25 12.99 -10.98
N GLN A 37 -2.93 12.88 -10.92
CA GLN A 37 -2.21 11.62 -11.12
C GLN A 37 -1.86 11.00 -9.76
N ILE A 38 -2.17 9.71 -9.61
CA ILE A 38 -1.70 8.94 -8.46
C ILE A 38 -0.28 8.46 -8.75
N PHE A 39 0.68 8.98 -8.00
CA PHE A 39 2.10 8.66 -8.19
C PHE A 39 2.47 7.25 -7.75
N GLY A 40 1.85 6.74 -6.69
CA GLY A 40 2.15 5.45 -6.12
C GLY A 40 1.28 5.15 -4.91
N ILE A 41 1.42 3.93 -4.39
CA ILE A 41 0.66 3.42 -3.25
C ILE A 41 1.64 2.97 -2.16
N LEU A 42 1.38 3.39 -0.92
CA LEU A 42 2.00 2.83 0.27
C LEU A 42 1.02 1.82 0.86
N TYR A 43 1.41 0.55 0.92
CA TYR A 43 0.64 -0.49 1.60
C TYR A 43 1.26 -0.73 2.98
N LEU A 44 0.55 -0.36 4.04
CA LEU A 44 1.05 -0.48 5.40
C LEU A 44 0.63 -1.82 6.03
N HIS A 45 1.58 -2.53 6.63
CA HIS A 45 1.33 -3.78 7.33
C HIS A 45 2.03 -3.78 8.69
N ARG A 46 1.38 -4.25 9.75
CA ARG A 46 2.01 -4.38 11.07
C ARG A 46 2.79 -5.68 11.12
N ILE A 47 4.08 -5.63 11.45
CA ILE A 47 4.89 -6.86 11.54
C ILE A 47 4.48 -7.76 12.72
N THR A 48 3.75 -7.19 13.69
CA THR A 48 3.19 -7.89 14.84
C THR A 48 2.05 -8.85 14.47
N ASP A 49 1.44 -8.70 13.30
CA ASP A 49 0.34 -9.55 12.86
C ASP A 49 0.91 -10.90 12.35
N VAL A 50 0.36 -12.02 12.87
CA VAL A 50 0.91 -13.38 12.66
C VAL A 50 0.66 -13.91 11.25
N LYS A 51 -0.41 -13.43 10.62
CA LYS A 51 -0.79 -13.82 9.28
C LYS A 51 -0.72 -12.58 8.41
N LEU A 52 -0.22 -12.76 7.19
CA LEU A 52 -0.92 -12.18 6.06
C LEU A 52 -2.28 -12.88 6.07
N SER A 53 -3.21 -12.46 6.95
CA SER A 53 -4.59 -12.91 6.81
C SER A 53 -4.93 -12.66 5.34
N SER A 54 -5.69 -13.52 4.69
CA SER A 54 -6.08 -13.29 3.29
C SER A 54 -7.04 -12.09 3.17
N PRO A 55 -6.59 -10.82 3.32
CA PRO A 55 -7.08 -9.71 2.49
C PRO A 55 -6.09 -8.78 1.72
N PRO A 56 -4.75 -8.73 1.88
CA PRO A 56 -3.92 -7.68 1.23
C PRO A 56 -4.01 -7.66 -0.28
N ILE A 57 -3.98 -8.85 -0.88
CA ILE A 57 -4.17 -9.02 -2.32
C ILE A 57 -5.59 -8.59 -2.72
N ARG A 58 -6.62 -8.87 -1.92
CA ARG A 58 -7.99 -8.44 -2.23
C ARG A 58 -8.12 -6.92 -2.21
N HIS A 59 -7.50 -6.25 -1.24
CA HIS A 59 -7.55 -4.78 -1.13
C HIS A 59 -6.84 -4.13 -2.33
N LEU A 60 -5.66 -4.65 -2.70
CA LEU A 60 -4.89 -4.12 -3.83
C LEU A 60 -5.53 -4.45 -5.17
N THR A 61 -6.11 -5.63 -5.35
CA THR A 61 -6.85 -6.00 -6.56
C THR A 61 -8.11 -5.15 -6.73
N LEU A 62 -8.84 -4.90 -5.64
CA LEU A 62 -9.96 -3.97 -5.63
C LEU A 62 -9.49 -2.57 -6.04
N LEU A 63 -8.49 -2.02 -5.35
CA LEU A 63 -7.93 -0.69 -5.65
C LEU A 63 -7.45 -0.60 -7.11
N ARG A 64 -6.80 -1.65 -7.63
CA ARG A 64 -6.41 -1.76 -9.04
C ARG A 64 -7.60 -1.60 -9.95
N THR A 65 -8.65 -2.40 -9.72
CA THR A 65 -9.89 -2.36 -10.51
C THR A 65 -10.52 -0.97 -10.49
N LEU A 66 -10.54 -0.32 -9.32
CA LEU A 66 -11.10 1.03 -9.18
C LEU A 66 -10.30 2.08 -9.93
N CYS A 67 -8.97 2.04 -9.83
CA CYS A 67 -8.08 2.95 -10.53
C CYS A 67 -8.17 2.76 -12.05
N GLU A 68 -8.12 1.52 -12.54
CA GLU A 68 -8.25 1.21 -13.97
C GLU A 68 -9.58 1.71 -14.54
N LYS A 69 -10.69 1.55 -13.79
CA LYS A 69 -12.01 2.06 -14.19
C LYS A 69 -12.14 3.58 -14.14
N SER A 70 -11.53 4.23 -13.14
CA SER A 70 -11.81 5.65 -12.84
C SER A 70 -10.80 6.62 -13.46
N ILE A 71 -9.53 6.22 -13.52
CA ILE A 71 -8.41 7.05 -13.98
C ILE A 71 -7.63 6.42 -15.14
N GLY A 72 -8.10 5.28 -15.67
CA GLY A 72 -7.57 4.67 -16.89
C GLY A 72 -6.24 3.94 -16.72
N GLY A 73 -5.82 3.67 -15.48
CA GLY A 73 -4.59 2.94 -15.19
C GLY A 73 -4.35 2.72 -13.70
N PHE A 74 -3.33 1.93 -13.38
CA PHE A 74 -2.88 1.67 -12.01
C PHE A 74 -1.50 2.27 -11.77
N PRO A 75 -1.21 2.85 -10.59
CA PRO A 75 0.12 3.39 -10.31
C PRO A 75 1.19 2.33 -10.49
N ASN A 76 2.27 2.69 -11.18
CA ASN A 76 3.37 1.77 -11.46
C ASN A 76 4.20 1.45 -10.22
N ARG A 77 3.92 2.06 -9.06
CA ARG A 77 4.69 1.89 -7.83
C ARG A 77 3.80 1.59 -6.65
N VAL A 78 4.04 0.43 -6.06
CA VAL A 78 3.42 0.01 -4.80
C VAL A 78 4.53 -0.44 -3.87
N VAL A 79 4.72 0.28 -2.76
CA VAL A 79 5.71 -0.04 -1.73
C VAL A 79 4.98 -0.74 -0.59
N LEU A 80 5.42 -1.94 -0.21
CA LEU A 80 5.01 -2.58 1.03
C LEU A 80 5.83 -2.00 2.17
N VAL A 81 5.16 -1.48 3.21
CA VAL A 81 5.81 -0.90 4.37
C VAL A 81 5.42 -1.68 5.61
N THR A 82 6.40 -2.28 6.27
CA THR A 82 6.21 -2.94 7.57
C THR A 82 6.37 -1.94 8.71
N THR A 83 5.44 -1.97 9.65
CA THR A 83 5.31 -1.02 10.77
C THR A 83 5.30 -1.75 12.11
N MET A 84 5.33 -0.99 13.22
CA MET A 84 5.30 -1.51 14.60
C MET A 84 6.47 -2.43 14.96
N TRP A 85 7.63 -2.23 14.34
CA TRP A 85 8.86 -2.97 14.66
C TRP A 85 9.29 -2.82 16.12
N ALA A 86 9.08 -1.65 16.73
CA ALA A 86 9.35 -1.42 18.15
C ALA A 86 8.51 -2.28 19.11
N ASN A 87 7.40 -2.87 18.62
CA ASN A 87 6.52 -3.72 19.41
C ASN A 87 6.91 -5.20 19.31
N MET A 88 7.93 -5.54 18.51
CA MET A 88 8.43 -6.91 18.40
C MET A 88 9.29 -7.26 19.61
N LYS A 89 8.84 -8.28 20.36
CA LYS A 89 9.60 -8.84 21.49
C LYS A 89 10.79 -9.69 21.04
N ASP A 90 10.66 -10.32 19.87
CA ASP A 90 11.69 -11.16 19.27
C ASP A 90 11.94 -10.70 17.83
N ALA A 91 13.17 -10.22 17.58
CA ALA A 91 13.59 -9.75 16.26
C ALA A 91 13.59 -10.88 15.23
N GLY A 92 13.99 -12.10 15.61
CA GLY A 92 14.06 -13.24 14.70
C GLY A 92 12.69 -13.63 14.15
N THR A 93 11.65 -13.61 15.00
CA THR A 93 10.26 -13.79 14.55
C THR A 93 9.83 -12.69 13.58
N GLY A 94 10.20 -11.43 13.82
CA GLY A 94 9.87 -10.30 12.95
C GLY A 94 10.50 -10.44 11.57
N GLU A 95 11.78 -10.81 11.52
CA GLU A 95 12.51 -11.07 10.27
C GLU A 95 11.91 -12.24 9.49
N ARG A 96 11.57 -13.35 10.17
CA ARG A 96 10.91 -14.49 9.51
C ARG A 96 9.58 -14.08 8.89
N ARG A 97 8.77 -13.30 9.61
CA ARG A 97 7.49 -12.77 9.09
C ARG A 97 7.72 -11.86 7.90
N GLU A 98 8.71 -10.98 7.96
CA GLU A 98 9.05 -10.10 6.84
C GLU A 98 9.43 -10.90 5.58
N GLN A 99 10.22 -11.97 5.73
CA GLN A 99 10.56 -12.86 4.61
C GLN A 99 9.32 -13.55 4.03
N GLU A 100 8.40 -14.00 4.88
CA GLU A 100 7.12 -14.57 4.44
C GLU A 100 6.28 -13.53 3.70
N LEU A 101 6.20 -12.30 4.21
CA LEU A 101 5.51 -11.17 3.55
C LEU A 101 6.11 -10.88 2.18
N GLN A 102 7.44 -10.82 2.06
CA GLN A 102 8.13 -10.58 0.79
C GLN A 102 7.79 -11.66 -0.24
N LYS A 103 7.76 -12.94 0.16
CA LYS A 103 7.39 -14.04 -0.73
C LYS A 103 5.96 -13.89 -1.25
N HIS A 104 4.99 -13.61 -0.40
CA HIS A 104 3.61 -13.40 -0.82
C HIS A 104 3.45 -12.13 -1.67
N TRP A 105 4.15 -11.06 -1.31
CA TRP A 105 4.12 -9.81 -2.07
C TRP A 105 4.66 -9.97 -3.49
N SER A 106 5.66 -10.83 -3.67
CA SER A 106 6.24 -11.14 -4.98
C SER A 106 5.30 -11.90 -5.93
N THR A 107 4.22 -12.51 -5.43
CA THR A 107 3.21 -13.20 -6.26
C THR A 107 2.14 -12.24 -6.81
N PHE A 108 2.12 -10.99 -6.36
CA PHE A 108 1.21 -9.99 -6.90
C PHE A 108 1.57 -9.73 -8.39
N PRO A 109 0.58 -9.71 -9.32
CA PRO A 109 0.85 -9.68 -10.75
C PRO A 109 1.81 -8.54 -11.13
N GLN A 110 2.94 -8.90 -11.76
CA GLN A 110 4.08 -8.05 -12.13
C GLN A 110 3.77 -6.98 -13.22
N GLY A 111 2.51 -6.55 -13.36
CA GLY A 111 2.10 -5.48 -14.28
C GLY A 111 2.26 -4.06 -13.71
N SER A 112 2.74 -3.94 -12.47
CA SER A 112 3.07 -2.68 -11.81
C SER A 112 4.35 -2.93 -11.03
N ALA A 113 5.39 -2.12 -11.23
CA ALA A 113 6.66 -2.29 -10.53
C ALA A 113 6.41 -2.32 -9.02
N VAL A 114 6.39 -3.53 -8.47
CA VAL A 114 6.28 -3.76 -7.04
C VAL A 114 7.57 -3.22 -6.45
N SER A 115 7.51 -1.99 -5.96
CA SER A 115 8.68 -1.19 -5.60
C SER A 115 9.06 -1.52 -4.16
N GLY A 116 9.55 -2.74 -3.94
CA GLY A 116 10.22 -3.14 -2.73
C GLY A 116 9.38 -3.21 -1.45
N LEU A 117 10.05 -3.72 -0.41
CA LEU A 117 9.60 -3.80 0.96
C LEU A 117 10.49 -2.88 1.80
N MET A 118 9.89 -2.04 2.64
CA MET A 118 10.60 -1.10 3.49
C MET A 118 10.11 -1.20 4.94
N ARG A 119 11.01 -1.03 5.90
CA ARG A 119 10.67 -0.97 7.33
C ARG A 119 10.47 0.48 7.75
N PHE A 120 9.33 0.79 8.35
CA PHE A 120 9.14 2.04 9.09
C PHE A 120 9.74 1.90 10.49
N GLN A 121 10.69 2.77 10.84
CA GLN A 121 11.47 2.70 12.07
C GLN A 121 10.98 3.68 13.15
N ASN A 122 9.70 4.07 13.11
CA ASN A 122 9.10 5.03 14.05
C ASN A 122 9.83 6.38 14.11
N SER A 123 10.39 6.83 12.99
CA SER A 123 11.14 8.09 12.89
C SER A 123 10.69 8.91 11.68
N SER A 124 10.77 10.23 11.77
CA SER A 124 10.46 11.12 10.66
C SER A 124 11.42 10.90 9.47
N GLU A 125 12.66 10.51 9.76
CA GLU A 125 13.69 10.19 8.79
C GLU A 125 13.29 8.96 7.96
N SER A 126 12.90 7.86 8.61
CA SER A 126 12.45 6.64 7.92
C SER A 126 11.17 6.85 7.13
N ALA A 127 10.22 7.64 7.66
CA ALA A 127 9.03 8.04 6.90
C ALA A 127 9.41 8.83 5.62
N ALA A 128 10.32 9.79 5.74
CA ALA A 128 10.78 10.58 4.60
C ALA A 128 11.53 9.73 3.57
N GLU A 129 12.31 8.72 4.00
CA GLU A 129 12.95 7.77 3.10
C GLU A 129 11.95 6.92 2.30
N ILE A 130 10.91 6.42 2.96
CA ILE A 130 9.83 5.66 2.33
C ILE A 130 9.11 6.51 1.28
N VAL A 131 8.74 7.74 1.64
CA VAL A 131 8.10 8.68 0.71
C VAL A 131 9.02 9.00 -0.46
N ARG A 132 10.31 9.26 -0.19
CA ARG A 132 11.32 9.50 -1.23
C ARG A 132 11.49 8.29 -2.15
N ALA A 133 11.42 7.06 -1.64
CA ALA A 133 11.49 5.86 -2.47
C ALA A 133 10.28 5.74 -3.39
N LEU A 134 9.08 6.07 -2.89
CA LEU A 134 7.86 6.08 -3.70
C LEU A 134 7.92 7.09 -4.85
N ILE A 135 8.36 8.32 -4.57
CA ILE A 135 8.32 9.44 -5.54
C ILE A 135 9.56 9.55 -6.44
N ARG A 136 10.71 8.93 -6.10
CA ARG A 136 11.95 9.05 -6.90
C ARG A 136 11.85 8.25 -8.18
N ASN A 137 11.52 8.89 -9.31
CA ASN A 137 11.54 8.28 -10.64
C ASN A 137 12.77 7.36 -10.83
N SER A 138 12.52 6.13 -11.28
CA SER A 138 13.51 5.38 -12.02
C SER A 138 13.55 6.08 -13.37
N ASN A 139 14.60 6.83 -13.64
CA ASN A 139 14.91 7.25 -15.00
C ASN A 139 15.14 6.00 -15.86
#